data_AF-A0A820JGN9-F1
#
_entry.id   AF-A0A820JGN9-F1
#
_cell.length_a   1.000
_cell.length_b   1.000
_cell.length_c   1.000
_cell.angle_alpha   90.00
_cell.angle_beta   90.00
_cell.angle_gamma   90.00
#
_symmetry.space_group_name_H-M   'P 1'
#
loop_
_entity.id
_entity.type
_entity.pdbx_description
1 polymer ?
#
loop_
_entity_poly.entity_id
_entity_poly.type
_entity_poly.pdbx_seq_one_letter_code
_entity_poly.pdbx_strand_id
1 'polypeptide(L)'
;MAIPTEDVQNDYFPLEITFGILQTQDNDLSQVNRKNIIEALAPILERKYTSPIICDFFSQHCHEGQRSQIVIEMFIPTVEKILKYNTVKISQMKILIQKYLVAPYSQNDGLNLLEEFIKQLHGPTMICPLLRVLSNLISLCFSRIYYFFENRKKICFEDKQICQKYEENTTSALESFTQVLQIISTFDDWRCHPGLILQSVPFTHETLPNAVFLNTRCEAHRTVLSNRQNEKGWFEMFCLNGITCNDDGEMLLLILDKLISCCYRRKRFLLSINKVLPALMTLCAMLDLNALENHANELQLISTLQSTSMGLKIYTEICERLNTLKAIQQKGVGMGMGVDQFIRVIPAPTQPPTTKT
;
A
#
# COMPACT_ATOMS: atom_id res chain seq x y z
N MET A 1 25.15 -10.56 13.59
CA MET A 1 26.24 -10.78 12.62
C MET A 1 27.10 -9.52 12.65
N ALA A 2 28.39 -9.67 12.97
CA ALA A 2 29.27 -8.59 13.41
C ALA A 2 29.47 -7.50 12.34
N ILE A 3 29.53 -6.25 12.80
CA ILE A 3 29.99 -5.09 12.02
C ILE A 3 31.49 -5.32 11.76
N PRO A 4 31.99 -5.34 10.51
CA PRO A 4 33.41 -5.50 10.27
C PRO A 4 34.16 -4.26 10.73
N THR A 5 35.07 -4.47 11.67
CA THR A 5 35.99 -3.52 12.30
C THR A 5 37.12 -3.13 11.34
N GLU A 6 37.31 -1.82 11.18
CA GLU A 6 38.54 -1.05 10.86
C GLU A 6 39.36 -1.37 9.58
N ASP A 7 39.52 -2.62 9.14
CA ASP A 7 40.31 -2.95 7.92
C ASP A 7 39.59 -2.62 6.61
N VAL A 8 38.28 -2.38 6.68
CA VAL A 8 37.46 -2.08 5.50
C VAL A 8 37.76 -0.66 4.99
N GLN A 9 38.10 0.31 5.85
CA GLN A 9 38.28 1.72 5.44
C GLN A 9 39.50 1.98 4.54
N ASN A 10 40.60 1.22 4.67
CA ASN A 10 41.82 1.47 3.89
C ASN A 10 41.68 1.15 2.38
N ASP A 11 40.69 0.35 2.04
CA ASP A 11 40.49 -0.19 0.69
C ASP A 11 39.57 0.68 -0.20
N TYR A 12 39.05 1.79 0.35
CA TYR A 12 38.19 2.77 -0.34
C TYR A 12 38.91 4.04 -0.74
N PHE A 13 39.99 4.39 -0.03
CA PHE A 13 40.70 5.64 -0.24
C PHE A 13 41.16 5.84 -1.71
N PRO A 14 41.70 4.83 -2.42
CA PRO A 14 42.06 4.99 -3.83
C PRO A 14 40.85 5.20 -4.75
N LEU A 15 39.72 4.53 -4.47
CA LEU A 15 38.47 4.71 -5.23
C LEU A 15 37.88 6.10 -4.97
N GLU A 16 37.84 6.54 -3.72
CA GLU A 16 37.34 7.86 -3.33
C GLU A 16 38.17 8.99 -3.93
N ILE A 17 39.50 8.85 -3.95
CA ILE A 17 40.38 9.78 -4.66
C ILE A 17 40.08 9.76 -6.16
N THR A 18 39.97 8.58 -6.77
CA THR A 18 39.72 8.47 -8.22
C THR A 18 38.39 9.14 -8.60
N PHE A 19 37.31 8.86 -7.87
CA PHE A 19 36.02 9.49 -8.10
C PHE A 19 36.02 10.99 -7.76
N GLY A 20 36.74 11.42 -6.71
CA GLY A 20 36.92 12.84 -6.39
C GLY A 20 37.68 13.62 -7.48
N ILE A 21 38.70 13.01 -8.10
CA ILE A 21 39.41 13.59 -9.24
C ILE A 21 38.50 13.65 -10.46
N LEU A 22 37.73 12.59 -10.73
CA LEU A 22 36.77 12.57 -11.85
C LEU A 22 35.65 13.62 -11.70
N GLN A 23 35.25 13.95 -10.47
CA GLN A 23 34.28 15.04 -10.21
C GLN A 23 34.88 16.43 -10.41
N THR A 24 36.18 16.62 -10.18
CA THR A 24 36.83 17.94 -10.22
C THR A 24 37.34 18.32 -11.61
N GLN A 25 37.62 17.35 -12.48
CA GLN A 25 38.12 17.58 -13.85
C GLN A 25 37.04 17.62 -14.93
N ASP A 26 35.86 18.16 -14.61
CA ASP A 26 34.64 18.04 -15.42
C ASP A 26 34.77 18.55 -16.88
N ASN A 27 35.75 19.42 -17.15
CA ASN A 27 35.99 20.02 -18.47
C ASN A 27 37.08 19.36 -19.33
N ASP A 28 37.99 18.55 -18.76
CA ASP A 28 39.19 18.08 -19.50
C ASP A 28 39.10 16.62 -19.97
N LEU A 29 38.21 15.81 -19.39
CA LEU A 29 38.01 14.42 -19.80
C LEU A 29 36.90 14.28 -20.84
N SER A 30 37.22 13.67 -21.99
CA SER A 30 36.21 13.33 -23.01
C SER A 30 35.14 12.39 -22.44
N GLN A 31 33.90 12.47 -22.95
CA GLN A 31 32.81 11.55 -22.56
C GLN A 31 33.19 10.07 -22.77
N VAL A 32 34.01 9.79 -23.78
CA VAL A 32 34.52 8.44 -24.09
C VAL A 32 35.48 7.95 -23.00
N ASN A 33 36.41 8.79 -22.55
CA ASN A 33 37.36 8.41 -21.49
C ASN A 33 36.64 8.20 -20.15
N ARG A 34 35.65 9.03 -19.84
CA ARG A 34 34.80 8.84 -18.64
C ARG A 34 34.09 7.50 -18.66
N LYS A 35 33.46 7.14 -19.79
CA LYS A 35 32.78 5.85 -19.95
C LYS A 35 33.74 4.67 -19.72
N ASN A 36 34.92 4.70 -20.35
CA ASN A 36 35.91 3.63 -20.22
C ASN A 36 36.42 3.46 -18.79
N ILE A 37 36.58 4.57 -18.04
CA ILE A 37 36.98 4.54 -16.64
C ILE A 37 35.86 3.94 -15.77
N ILE A 38 34.60 4.31 -16.01
CA ILE A 38 33.47 3.74 -15.26
C ILE A 38 33.34 2.23 -15.55
N GLU A 39 33.49 1.80 -16.81
CA GLU A 39 33.49 0.38 -17.20
C GLU A 39 34.61 -0.40 -16.49
N ALA A 40 35.81 0.18 -16.39
CA ALA A 40 36.92 -0.45 -15.68
C ALA A 40 36.67 -0.57 -14.16
N LEU A 41 35.89 0.35 -13.58
CA LEU A 41 35.59 0.39 -12.13
C LEU A 41 34.36 -0.43 -11.75
N ALA A 42 33.45 -0.74 -12.69
CA ALA A 42 32.20 -1.48 -12.45
C ALA A 42 32.38 -2.78 -11.62
N PRO A 43 33.34 -3.68 -11.93
CA PRO A 43 33.51 -4.91 -11.17
C PRO A 43 33.92 -4.69 -9.70
N ILE A 44 34.58 -3.56 -9.41
CA ILE A 44 35.04 -3.20 -8.06
C ILE A 44 33.87 -2.65 -7.25
N LEU A 45 33.00 -1.87 -7.90
CA LEU A 45 31.80 -1.27 -7.30
C LEU A 45 30.79 -2.32 -6.88
N GLU A 46 30.62 -3.38 -7.67
CA GLU A 46 29.75 -4.53 -7.32
C GLU A 46 30.19 -5.18 -6.01
N ARG A 47 31.51 -5.37 -5.84
CA ARG A 47 32.09 -6.11 -4.73
C ARG A 47 32.17 -5.30 -3.43
N LYS A 48 32.45 -4.00 -3.49
CA LYS A 48 32.75 -3.16 -2.30
C LYS A 48 31.58 -2.29 -1.81
N TYR A 49 31.71 -1.66 -0.64
CA TYR A 49 30.73 -0.74 -0.06
C TYR A 49 30.61 0.57 -0.87
N THR A 50 29.41 1.13 -1.00
CA THR A 50 29.18 2.39 -1.72
C THR A 50 29.39 3.58 -0.78
N SER A 51 30.45 4.36 -0.97
CA SER A 51 30.71 5.57 -0.17
C SER A 51 29.90 6.78 -0.67
N PRO A 52 29.75 7.85 0.14
CA PRO A 52 29.03 9.06 -0.27
C PRO A 52 29.59 9.72 -1.54
N ILE A 53 30.92 9.77 -1.69
CA ILE A 53 31.60 10.35 -2.87
C ILE A 53 31.20 9.58 -4.14
N ILE A 54 31.20 8.25 -4.06
CA ILE A 54 30.77 7.36 -5.15
C ILE A 54 29.29 7.61 -5.49
N CYS A 55 28.44 7.76 -4.47
CA CYS A 55 27.02 8.06 -4.67
C CYS A 55 26.80 9.40 -5.37
N ASP A 56 27.54 10.44 -4.97
CA ASP A 56 27.45 11.77 -5.55
C ASP A 56 27.93 11.77 -7.02
N PHE A 57 29.01 11.04 -7.31
CA PHE A 57 29.52 10.88 -8.69
C PHE A 57 28.47 10.22 -9.59
N PHE A 58 27.89 9.08 -9.18
CA PHE A 58 26.84 8.43 -9.98
C PHE A 58 25.56 9.26 -10.05
N SER A 59 25.23 9.99 -8.99
CA SER A 59 24.09 10.91 -8.97
C SER A 59 24.23 12.02 -10.02
N GLN A 60 25.43 12.49 -10.31
CA GLN A 60 25.66 13.46 -11.38
C GLN A 60 25.46 12.82 -12.76
N HIS A 61 25.91 11.57 -12.95
CA HIS A 61 25.74 10.84 -14.22
C HIS A 61 24.29 10.43 -14.50
N CYS A 62 23.45 10.34 -13.46
CA CYS A 62 22.01 10.19 -13.60
C CYS A 62 21.28 11.51 -13.90
N HIS A 63 21.93 12.68 -13.77
CA HIS A 63 21.34 13.98 -14.08
C HIS A 63 21.51 14.30 -15.57
N GLU A 64 20.53 15.01 -16.15
CA GLU A 64 20.59 15.52 -17.52
C GLU A 64 20.74 14.47 -18.64
N GLY A 65 20.07 13.33 -18.52
CA GLY A 65 19.77 12.50 -19.69
C GLY A 65 21.00 12.10 -20.50
N GLN A 66 22.11 11.76 -19.85
CA GLN A 66 23.14 10.98 -20.53
C GLN A 66 22.51 9.63 -20.89
N ARG A 67 21.96 9.56 -22.11
CA ARG A 67 21.30 8.40 -22.76
C ARG A 67 22.19 7.17 -22.89
N SER A 68 23.33 7.14 -22.20
CA SER A 68 24.22 6.00 -22.17
C SER A 68 23.57 4.91 -21.32
N GLN A 69 22.73 4.11 -21.97
CA GLN A 69 22.07 2.95 -21.39
C GLN A 69 23.08 2.04 -20.68
N ILE A 70 24.29 1.91 -21.23
CA ILE A 70 25.41 1.16 -20.65
C ILE A 70 25.80 1.69 -19.25
N VAL A 71 25.82 3.01 -19.05
CA VAL A 71 26.18 3.61 -17.75
C VAL A 71 25.09 3.36 -16.72
N ILE A 72 23.82 3.39 -17.13
CA ILE A 72 22.69 3.08 -16.25
C ILE A 72 22.68 1.59 -15.88
N GLU A 73 22.91 0.69 -16.84
CA GLU A 73 22.99 -0.76 -16.60
C GLU A 73 24.12 -1.12 -15.62
N MET A 74 25.28 -0.46 -15.73
CA MET A 74 26.39 -0.64 -14.77
C MET A 74 26.03 -0.25 -13.34
N PHE A 75 25.03 0.60 -13.13
CA PHE A 75 24.61 1.03 -11.80
C PHE A 75 23.62 0.06 -11.15
N ILE A 76 22.99 -0.86 -11.91
CA ILE A 76 22.01 -1.83 -11.41
C ILE A 76 22.53 -2.55 -10.15
N PRO A 77 23.71 -3.21 -10.16
CA PRO A 77 24.15 -3.99 -9.00
C PRO A 77 24.38 -3.13 -7.76
N THR A 78 24.87 -1.89 -7.95
CA THR A 78 25.09 -0.93 -6.86
C THR A 78 23.77 -0.50 -6.25
N VAL A 79 22.80 -0.13 -7.09
CA VAL A 79 21.46 0.30 -6.66
C VAL A 79 20.73 -0.85 -5.97
N GLU A 80 20.77 -2.06 -6.55
CA GLU A 80 20.20 -3.26 -5.93
C GLU A 80 20.80 -3.52 -4.55
N LYS A 81 22.12 -3.44 -4.42
CA LYS A 81 22.82 -3.66 -3.15
C LYS A 81 22.38 -2.64 -2.10
N ILE A 82 22.27 -1.36 -2.46
CA ILE A 82 21.78 -0.33 -1.54
C ILE A 82 20.34 -0.63 -1.12
N LEU A 83 19.45 -0.98 -2.06
CA LEU A 83 18.05 -1.29 -1.78
C LEU A 83 17.86 -2.56 -0.92
N LYS A 84 18.67 -3.60 -1.16
CA LYS A 84 18.59 -4.91 -0.49
C LYS A 84 19.21 -4.89 0.91
N TYR A 85 20.36 -4.25 1.09
CA TYR A 85 21.17 -4.42 2.30
C TYR A 85 21.30 -3.17 3.17
N ASN A 86 21.25 -1.96 2.59
CA ASN A 86 21.41 -0.72 3.34
C ASN A 86 20.06 -0.17 3.81
N THR A 87 20.05 0.43 5.00
CA THR A 87 18.94 1.32 5.39
C THR A 87 19.16 2.65 4.68
N VAL A 88 18.20 3.12 3.90
CA VAL A 88 18.29 4.35 3.09
C VAL A 88 18.17 5.61 3.97
N LYS A 89 18.97 5.67 5.04
CA LYS A 89 19.09 6.80 5.97
C LYS A 89 20.18 7.78 5.54
N ILE A 90 21.14 7.33 4.73
CA ILE A 90 22.24 8.16 4.22
C ILE A 90 21.73 8.98 3.04
N SER A 91 21.79 10.31 3.16
CA SER A 91 21.23 11.26 2.18
C SER A 91 21.74 11.07 0.76
N GLN A 92 23.04 10.79 0.57
CA GLN A 92 23.63 10.60 -0.76
C GLN A 92 23.14 9.33 -1.46
N MET A 93 23.02 8.21 -0.73
CA MET A 93 22.47 6.96 -1.28
C MET A 93 21.01 7.14 -1.71
N LYS A 94 20.24 7.90 -0.93
CA LYS A 94 18.86 8.24 -1.27
C LYS A 94 18.77 9.06 -2.56
N ILE A 95 19.61 10.07 -2.71
CA ILE A 95 19.67 10.91 -3.91
C ILE A 95 20.06 10.07 -5.12
N LEU A 96 21.06 9.19 -4.99
CA LEU A 96 21.48 8.28 -6.04
C LEU A 96 20.30 7.44 -6.55
N ILE A 97 19.61 6.74 -5.65
CA ILE A 97 18.49 5.87 -6.07
C ILE A 97 17.37 6.70 -6.69
N GLN A 98 17.03 7.86 -6.11
CA GLN A 98 15.98 8.72 -6.67
C GLN A 98 16.33 9.19 -8.09
N LYS A 99 17.57 9.61 -8.33
CA LYS A 99 18.01 10.00 -9.67
C LYS A 99 18.10 8.79 -10.61
N TYR A 100 18.54 7.64 -10.10
CA TYR A 100 18.56 6.40 -10.86
C TYR A 100 17.16 5.95 -11.28
N LEU A 101 16.10 6.13 -10.48
CA LEU A 101 14.74 5.76 -10.90
C LEU A 101 14.19 6.65 -12.03
N VAL A 102 14.59 7.93 -12.05
CA VAL A 102 14.16 8.90 -13.07
C VAL A 102 14.90 8.69 -14.39
N ALA A 103 16.17 8.30 -14.35
CA ALA A 103 17.04 8.18 -15.53
C ALA A 103 16.56 7.16 -16.60
N PRO A 104 16.25 5.88 -16.29
CA PRO A 104 15.73 4.92 -17.24
C PRO A 104 14.30 5.29 -17.67
N TYR A 105 13.47 5.80 -16.75
CA TYR A 105 12.11 6.25 -17.08
C TYR A 105 12.09 7.35 -18.14
N SER A 106 13.12 8.21 -18.17
CA SER A 106 13.24 9.29 -19.16
C SER A 106 13.67 8.83 -20.56
N GLN A 107 13.86 7.52 -20.77
CA GLN A 107 14.19 6.94 -22.07
C GLN A 107 12.93 6.54 -22.85
N ASN A 108 13.07 6.32 -24.17
CA ASN A 108 11.94 5.96 -25.05
C ASN A 108 11.19 4.70 -24.60
N ASP A 109 11.87 3.76 -23.93
CA ASP A 109 11.30 2.52 -23.40
C ASP A 109 11.29 2.49 -21.85
N GLY A 110 11.23 3.67 -21.24
CA GLY A 110 11.50 3.84 -19.82
C GLY A 110 10.54 3.12 -18.87
N LEU A 111 9.29 2.91 -19.29
CA LEU A 111 8.31 2.14 -18.53
C LEU A 111 8.72 0.67 -18.41
N ASN A 112 9.10 0.03 -19.51
CA ASN A 112 9.49 -1.37 -19.53
C ASN A 112 10.80 -1.58 -18.77
N LEU A 113 11.79 -0.68 -18.96
CA LEU A 113 13.05 -0.73 -18.21
C LEU A 113 12.84 -0.62 -16.70
N LEU A 114 11.94 0.27 -16.27
CA LEU A 114 11.60 0.42 -14.87
C LEU A 114 10.85 -0.82 -14.34
N GLU A 115 9.90 -1.36 -15.10
CA GLU A 115 9.16 -2.56 -14.73
C GLU A 115 10.06 -3.79 -14.61
N GLU A 116 10.96 -4.00 -15.56
CA GLU A 116 11.96 -5.07 -15.51
C GLU A 116 12.88 -4.93 -14.29
N PHE A 117 13.37 -3.73 -14.01
CA PHE A 117 14.20 -3.46 -12.83
C PHE A 117 13.47 -3.78 -11.51
N ILE A 118 12.22 -3.34 -11.36
CA ILE A 118 11.44 -3.62 -10.13
C ILE A 118 11.10 -5.12 -10.04
N LYS A 119 10.82 -5.81 -11.16
CA LYS A 119 10.64 -7.27 -11.19
C LYS A 119 11.91 -8.02 -10.79
N GLN A 120 13.07 -7.59 -11.25
CA GLN A 120 14.36 -8.15 -10.84
C GLN A 120 14.61 -7.98 -9.34
N LEU A 121 14.29 -6.81 -8.80
CA LEU A 121 14.37 -6.53 -7.36
C LEU A 121 13.43 -7.40 -6.52
N HIS A 122 12.20 -7.62 -7.00
CA HIS A 122 11.23 -8.52 -6.36
C HIS A 122 11.74 -9.97 -6.36
N GLY A 123 12.35 -10.40 -7.47
CA GLY A 123 12.77 -11.76 -7.71
C GLY A 123 11.68 -12.59 -8.41
N PRO A 124 12.03 -13.79 -8.93
CA PRO A 124 11.15 -14.62 -9.75
C PRO A 124 10.09 -15.38 -8.96
N THR A 125 10.17 -15.37 -7.62
CA THR A 125 9.27 -16.09 -6.73
C THR A 125 7.98 -15.33 -6.50
N MET A 126 6.90 -16.03 -6.15
CA MET A 126 5.60 -15.42 -5.79
C MET A 126 5.64 -14.59 -4.49
N ILE A 127 6.69 -14.77 -3.68
CA ILE A 127 6.94 -14.02 -2.45
C ILE A 127 8.33 -13.43 -2.58
N CYS A 128 8.46 -12.13 -2.35
CA CYS A 128 9.75 -11.46 -2.36
C CYS A 128 10.63 -11.99 -1.21
N PRO A 129 11.89 -12.38 -1.50
CA PRO A 129 12.80 -12.85 -0.47
C PRO A 129 13.30 -11.74 0.46
N LEU A 130 13.11 -10.45 0.10
CA LEU A 130 13.70 -9.30 0.78
C LEU A 130 12.69 -8.15 0.92
N LEU A 131 11.78 -8.26 1.89
CA LEU A 131 10.75 -7.24 2.19
C LEU A 131 11.31 -5.83 2.49
N ARG A 132 12.60 -5.72 2.84
CA ARG A 132 13.29 -4.45 3.02
C ARG A 132 13.33 -3.60 1.75
N VAL A 133 13.47 -4.25 0.59
CA VAL A 133 13.51 -3.58 -0.72
C VAL A 133 12.25 -2.75 -0.92
N LEU A 134 11.09 -3.34 -0.62
CA LEU A 134 9.80 -2.68 -0.68
C LEU A 134 9.73 -1.46 0.25
N SER A 135 10.10 -1.62 1.52
CA SER A 135 10.10 -0.51 2.48
C SER A 135 11.01 0.64 2.03
N ASN A 136 12.17 0.33 1.47
CA ASN A 136 13.11 1.31 0.95
C ASN A 136 12.53 2.04 -0.28
N LEU A 137 11.99 1.30 -1.26
CA LEU A 137 11.36 1.88 -2.45
C LEU A 137 10.19 2.80 -2.11
N ILE A 138 9.30 2.36 -1.21
CA ILE A 138 8.16 3.16 -0.78
C ILE A 138 8.63 4.45 -0.09
N SER A 139 9.59 4.35 0.84
CA SER A 139 10.15 5.52 1.53
C SER A 139 10.79 6.52 0.56
N LEU A 140 11.54 6.01 -0.43
CA LEU A 140 12.17 6.80 -1.48
C LEU A 140 11.15 7.55 -2.33
N CYS A 141 10.12 6.86 -2.80
CA CYS A 141 9.05 7.43 -3.62
C CYS A 141 8.29 8.50 -2.83
N PHE A 142 7.75 8.17 -1.65
CA PHE A 142 6.97 9.13 -0.86
C PHE A 142 7.77 10.35 -0.47
N SER A 143 9.04 10.17 -0.06
CA SER A 143 9.85 11.32 0.32
C SER A 143 10.15 12.25 -0.85
N ARG A 144 10.23 11.74 -2.08
CA ARG A 144 10.44 12.55 -3.27
C ARG A 144 9.14 13.21 -3.74
N ILE A 145 8.03 12.48 -3.75
CA ILE A 145 6.69 13.02 -4.02
C ILE A 145 6.38 14.16 -3.05
N TYR A 146 6.57 13.93 -1.74
CA TYR A 146 6.37 14.95 -0.71
C TYR A 146 7.24 16.18 -0.95
N TYR A 147 8.53 15.99 -1.29
CA TYR A 147 9.43 17.09 -1.63
C TYR A 147 8.92 17.92 -2.82
N PHE A 148 8.41 17.27 -3.88
CA PHE A 148 7.81 17.99 -5.01
C PHE A 148 6.59 18.81 -4.61
N PHE A 149 5.66 18.23 -3.83
CA PHE A 149 4.47 18.95 -3.38
C PHE A 149 4.79 20.12 -2.44
N GLU A 150 5.74 19.96 -1.52
CA GLU A 150 6.15 21.03 -0.61
C GLU A 150 6.86 22.17 -1.35
N ASN A 151 7.70 21.86 -2.34
CA ASN A 151 8.34 22.89 -3.15
C ASN A 151 7.36 23.58 -4.09
N ARG A 152 6.44 22.83 -4.69
CA ARG A 152 5.34 23.40 -5.47
C ARG A 152 4.58 24.43 -4.65
N LYS A 153 4.17 24.11 -3.42
CA LYS A 153 3.50 25.06 -2.53
C LYS A 153 4.30 26.35 -2.31
N LYS A 154 5.62 26.24 -2.13
CA LYS A 154 6.51 27.41 -1.95
C LYS A 154 6.63 28.25 -3.23
N ILE A 155 6.90 27.61 -4.37
CA ILE A 155 7.12 28.28 -5.65
C ILE A 155 5.83 28.93 -6.16
N CYS A 156 4.70 28.22 -6.06
CA CYS A 156 3.41 28.73 -6.54
C CYS A 156 2.81 29.81 -5.62
N PHE A 157 3.36 29.99 -4.41
CA PHE A 157 3.07 31.14 -3.56
C PHE A 157 3.79 32.41 -4.07
N GLU A 158 4.96 32.26 -4.71
CA GLU A 158 5.78 33.37 -5.19
C GLU A 158 5.37 33.84 -6.60
N ASP A 159 5.18 32.91 -7.56
CA ASP A 159 4.80 33.25 -8.95
C ASP A 159 4.14 32.08 -9.70
N LYS A 160 3.02 32.33 -10.37
CA LYS A 160 2.29 31.34 -11.19
C LYS A 160 3.04 30.91 -12.45
N GLN A 161 3.83 31.79 -13.09
CA GLN A 161 4.60 31.41 -14.29
C GLN A 161 5.79 30.52 -13.93
N ILE A 162 6.46 30.80 -12.80
CA ILE A 162 7.56 29.97 -12.29
C ILE A 162 7.01 28.61 -11.85
N CYS A 163 5.83 28.60 -11.24
CA CYS A 163 5.10 27.38 -10.87
C CYS A 163 4.85 26.47 -12.09
N GLN A 164 4.35 27.01 -13.19
CA GLN A 164 4.11 26.23 -14.41
C GLN A 164 5.41 25.64 -14.98
N LYS A 165 6.47 26.45 -15.08
CA LYS A 165 7.78 25.98 -15.56
C LYS A 165 8.38 24.91 -14.63
N TYR A 166 8.17 25.03 -13.33
CA TYR A 166 8.59 24.02 -12.36
C TYR A 166 7.82 22.71 -12.55
N GLU A 167 6.50 22.78 -12.71
CA GLU A 167 5.66 21.61 -12.98
C GLU A 167 6.12 20.91 -14.26
N GLU A 168 6.23 21.62 -15.38
CA GLU A 168 6.72 21.06 -16.66
C GLU A 168 8.05 20.32 -16.53
N ASN A 169 9.01 20.88 -15.77
CA ASN A 169 10.32 20.26 -15.56
C ASN A 169 10.31 19.08 -14.57
N THR A 170 9.28 18.95 -13.74
CA THR A 170 9.23 17.93 -12.67
C THR A 170 8.20 16.84 -12.92
N THR A 171 7.29 17.02 -13.89
CA THR A 171 6.25 16.05 -14.25
C THR A 171 6.82 14.67 -14.55
N SER A 172 7.80 14.55 -15.45
CA SER A 172 8.38 13.25 -15.81
C SER A 172 9.03 12.54 -14.62
N ALA A 173 9.68 13.31 -13.73
CA ALA A 173 10.25 12.77 -12.51
C ALA A 173 9.15 12.29 -11.54
N LEU A 174 8.08 13.06 -11.35
CA LEU A 174 6.95 12.68 -10.50
C LEU A 174 6.23 11.44 -11.02
N GLU A 175 6.02 11.36 -12.33
CA GLU A 175 5.45 10.20 -13.01
C GLU A 175 6.31 8.94 -12.78
N SER A 176 7.64 9.05 -12.85
CA SER A 176 8.51 7.89 -12.58
C SER A 176 8.28 7.28 -11.19
N PHE A 177 8.14 8.10 -10.14
CA PHE A 177 7.87 7.59 -8.78
C PHE A 177 6.45 7.05 -8.64
N THR A 178 5.48 7.64 -9.34
CA THR A 178 4.10 7.16 -9.38
C THR A 178 4.03 5.80 -10.06
N GLN A 179 4.78 5.62 -11.16
CA GLN A 179 4.89 4.36 -11.87
C GLN A 179 5.56 3.29 -11.02
N VAL A 180 6.60 3.61 -10.25
CA VAL A 180 7.20 2.66 -9.29
C VAL A 180 6.14 2.16 -8.29
N LEU A 181 5.35 3.06 -7.71
CA LEU A 181 4.27 2.69 -6.78
C LEU A 181 3.19 1.84 -7.46
N GLN A 182 2.85 2.15 -8.72
CA GLN A 182 1.90 1.37 -9.50
C GLN A 182 2.44 -0.04 -9.76
N ILE A 183 3.70 -0.19 -10.19
CA ILE A 183 4.34 -1.49 -10.40
C ILE A 183 4.37 -2.28 -9.09
N ILE A 184 4.74 -1.65 -7.97
CA ILE A 184 4.70 -2.27 -6.63
C ILE A 184 3.31 -2.82 -6.31
N SER A 185 2.24 -2.09 -6.68
CA SER A 185 0.86 -2.52 -6.43
C SER A 185 0.42 -3.74 -7.25
N THR A 186 1.18 -4.12 -8.29
CA THR A 186 0.89 -5.33 -9.10
C THR A 186 1.36 -6.61 -8.44
N PHE A 187 2.33 -6.55 -7.52
CA PHE A 187 2.81 -7.72 -6.79
C PHE A 187 1.91 -8.02 -5.61
N ASP A 188 1.40 -9.24 -5.57
CA ASP A 188 0.40 -9.68 -4.59
C ASP A 188 0.86 -9.58 -3.12
N ASP A 189 2.13 -9.87 -2.84
CA ASP A 189 2.75 -9.83 -1.51
C ASP A 189 3.16 -8.41 -1.11
N TRP A 190 3.54 -7.55 -2.06
CA TRP A 190 3.88 -6.15 -1.79
C TRP A 190 2.67 -5.22 -1.70
N ARG A 191 1.58 -5.52 -2.42
CA ARG A 191 0.41 -4.64 -2.58
C ARG A 191 -0.18 -4.13 -1.26
N CYS A 192 -0.15 -4.94 -0.20
CA CYS A 192 -0.73 -4.55 1.09
C CYS A 192 0.14 -3.52 1.85
N HIS A 193 1.45 -3.47 1.60
CA HIS A 193 2.36 -2.61 2.35
C HIS A 193 2.21 -1.11 2.10
N PRO A 194 2.07 -0.62 0.85
CA PRO A 194 1.71 0.76 0.59
C PRO A 194 0.43 1.17 1.33
N GLY A 195 -0.59 0.29 1.33
CA GLY A 195 -1.84 0.52 2.05
C GLY A 195 -1.64 0.72 3.56
N LEU A 196 -0.79 -0.10 4.20
CA LEU A 196 -0.44 0.07 5.62
C LEU A 196 0.26 1.40 5.92
N ILE A 197 1.09 1.90 5.02
CA ILE A 197 1.81 3.17 5.19
C ILE A 197 0.86 4.36 4.98
N LEU A 198 -0.11 4.19 4.07
CA LEU A 198 -1.04 5.21 3.66
C LEU A 198 -2.31 5.30 4.52
N GLN A 199 -2.45 4.48 5.57
CA GLN A 199 -3.66 4.43 6.42
C GLN A 199 -4.07 5.80 7.00
N SER A 200 -3.11 6.69 7.21
CA SER A 200 -3.34 8.03 7.78
C SER A 200 -3.63 9.10 6.72
N VAL A 201 -3.56 8.75 5.43
CA VAL A 201 -3.78 9.69 4.32
C VAL A 201 -5.25 9.69 3.93
N PRO A 202 -5.93 10.85 3.94
CA PRO A 202 -7.31 10.98 3.49
C PRO A 202 -7.36 10.84 1.96
N PHE A 203 -7.78 9.67 1.47
CA PHE A 203 -8.08 9.48 0.04
C PHE A 203 -9.51 9.89 -0.27
N THR A 204 -9.74 10.29 -1.52
CA THR A 204 -11.09 10.49 -2.05
C THR A 204 -11.73 9.15 -2.38
N HIS A 205 -13.06 9.13 -2.48
CA HIS A 205 -13.81 7.95 -2.90
C HIS A 205 -13.37 7.38 -4.25
N GLU A 206 -12.99 8.23 -5.20
CA GLU A 206 -12.57 7.80 -6.54
C GLU A 206 -11.20 7.07 -6.54
N THR A 207 -10.33 7.38 -5.58
CA THR A 207 -8.94 6.91 -5.57
C THR A 207 -8.72 5.66 -4.72
N LEU A 208 -9.55 5.48 -3.70
CA LEU A 208 -9.45 4.38 -2.75
C LEU A 208 -9.75 2.96 -3.31
N PRO A 209 -10.78 2.72 -4.15
CA PRO A 209 -11.16 1.38 -4.61
C PRO A 209 -10.02 0.69 -5.38
N ASN A 210 -9.28 1.48 -6.16
CA ASN A 210 -8.15 1.01 -6.97
C ASN A 210 -6.95 0.60 -6.11
N ALA A 211 -6.73 1.27 -4.98
CA ALA A 211 -5.52 1.12 -4.20
C ALA A 211 -5.46 -0.18 -3.38
N VAL A 212 -6.59 -0.63 -2.79
CA VAL A 212 -6.52 -1.60 -1.69
C VAL A 212 -7.68 -2.61 -1.59
N PHE A 213 -8.89 -2.24 -1.97
CA PHE A 213 -10.10 -2.94 -1.49
C PHE A 213 -10.49 -4.18 -2.28
N LEU A 214 -9.97 -4.32 -3.50
CA LEU A 214 -10.39 -5.39 -4.40
C LEU A 214 -9.53 -6.66 -4.27
N ASN A 215 -8.56 -6.71 -3.35
CA ASN A 215 -7.78 -7.92 -3.14
C ASN A 215 -8.54 -8.89 -2.23
N THR A 216 -8.70 -10.14 -2.69
CA THR A 216 -9.40 -11.22 -1.97
C THR A 216 -8.62 -11.71 -0.75
N ARG A 217 -7.37 -11.29 -0.55
CA ARG A 217 -6.54 -11.68 0.59
C ARG A 217 -6.92 -10.92 1.85
N CYS A 218 -7.03 -11.65 2.97
CA CYS A 218 -7.35 -11.07 4.28
C CYS A 218 -6.35 -10.00 4.76
N GLU A 219 -5.11 -10.00 4.28
CA GLU A 219 -4.12 -8.99 4.65
C GLU A 219 -4.46 -7.59 4.15
N ALA A 220 -5.08 -7.49 2.96
CA ALA A 220 -5.54 -6.22 2.41
C ALA A 220 -6.62 -5.59 3.30
N HIS A 221 -7.49 -6.40 3.90
CA HIS A 221 -8.49 -5.92 4.86
C HIS A 221 -7.87 -5.25 6.11
N ARG A 222 -6.66 -5.64 6.51
CA ARG A 222 -5.94 -4.99 7.62
C ARG A 222 -5.45 -3.60 7.28
N THR A 223 -5.35 -3.27 5.99
CA THR A 223 -4.94 -1.93 5.54
C THR A 223 -6.10 -0.94 5.57
N VAL A 224 -7.33 -1.44 5.59
CA VAL A 224 -8.57 -0.66 5.72
C VAL A 224 -8.86 -0.30 7.17
N LEU A 225 -8.61 -1.25 8.07
CA LEU A 225 -8.86 -1.13 9.50
C LEU A 225 -7.66 -0.53 10.22
N SER A 226 -7.92 0.20 11.30
CA SER A 226 -6.86 0.74 12.16
C SER A 226 -6.03 -0.40 12.79
N ASN A 227 -4.72 -0.43 12.52
CA ASN A 227 -3.81 -1.39 13.16
C ASN A 227 -3.37 -0.97 14.56
N ARG A 228 -3.63 0.29 14.96
CA ARG A 228 -3.27 0.86 16.26
C ARG A 228 -4.52 1.29 16.99
N GLN A 229 -4.59 1.00 18.30
CA GLN A 229 -5.79 1.19 19.13
C GLN A 229 -6.31 2.65 19.23
N ASN A 230 -5.55 3.65 18.75
CA ASN A 230 -5.90 5.08 18.83
C ASN A 230 -5.79 5.84 17.49
N GLU A 231 -5.44 5.20 16.37
CA GLU A 231 -5.36 5.88 15.07
C GLU A 231 -6.58 5.56 14.22
N LYS A 232 -7.17 6.59 13.60
CA LYS A 232 -8.29 6.39 12.68
C LYS A 232 -7.78 5.76 11.39
N GLY A 233 -8.22 4.53 11.10
CA GLY A 233 -7.98 3.89 9.80
C GLY A 233 -8.95 4.42 8.75
N TRP A 234 -8.76 4.03 7.48
CA TRP A 234 -9.66 4.46 6.40
C TRP A 234 -11.12 4.11 6.65
N PHE A 235 -11.39 2.96 7.27
CA PHE A 235 -12.75 2.60 7.69
C PHE A 235 -13.42 3.71 8.50
N GLU A 236 -12.70 4.34 9.43
CA GLU A 236 -13.21 5.42 10.28
C GLU A 236 -13.30 6.78 9.55
N MET A 237 -12.52 6.96 8.48
CA MET A 237 -12.55 8.16 7.64
C MET A 237 -13.73 8.18 6.66
N PHE A 238 -14.15 7.01 6.15
CA PHE A 238 -15.30 6.84 5.26
C PHE A 238 -16.64 6.61 5.98
N CYS A 239 -16.67 6.69 7.32
CA CYS A 239 -17.92 6.70 8.08
C CYS A 239 -18.81 7.87 7.65
N LEU A 240 -20.14 7.78 7.84
CA LEU A 240 -21.09 8.85 7.43
C LEU A 240 -20.83 10.25 7.99
N ASN A 241 -20.01 10.37 9.04
CA ASN A 241 -19.58 11.65 9.62
C ASN A 241 -18.07 11.90 9.45
N GLY A 242 -17.42 11.12 8.61
CA GLY A 242 -16.00 11.15 8.34
C GLY A 242 -15.65 12.19 7.27
N ILE A 243 -14.43 12.71 7.35
CA ILE A 243 -13.97 13.84 6.53
C ILE A 243 -13.95 13.49 5.03
N THR A 244 -13.87 12.20 4.69
CA THR A 244 -13.77 11.71 3.30
C THR A 244 -15.07 11.10 2.78
N CYS A 245 -16.16 11.09 3.57
CA CYS A 245 -17.47 10.60 3.14
C CYS A 245 -18.20 11.68 2.34
N ASN A 246 -18.11 11.61 1.01
CA ASN A 246 -18.76 12.52 0.07
C ASN A 246 -19.85 11.85 -0.78
N ASP A 247 -20.16 10.59 -0.49
CA ASP A 247 -20.94 9.66 -1.29
C ASP A 247 -22.10 9.03 -0.51
N ASP A 248 -22.56 9.69 0.54
CA ASP A 248 -23.64 9.20 1.42
C ASP A 248 -23.41 7.79 1.99
N GLY A 249 -22.15 7.33 2.07
CA GLY A 249 -21.76 6.07 2.69
C GLY A 249 -21.80 4.84 1.77
N GLU A 250 -21.94 4.98 0.45
CA GLU A 250 -21.84 3.86 -0.50
C GLU A 250 -20.51 3.11 -0.39
N MET A 251 -19.42 3.85 -0.20
CA MET A 251 -18.07 3.33 0.00
C MET A 251 -18.01 2.49 1.26
N LEU A 252 -18.55 3.01 2.35
CA LEU A 252 -18.60 2.31 3.61
C LEU A 252 -19.35 0.98 3.46
N LEU A 253 -20.44 0.97 2.69
CA LEU A 253 -21.19 -0.26 2.39
C LEU A 253 -20.36 -1.27 1.58
N LEU A 254 -19.63 -0.82 0.55
CA LEU A 254 -18.73 -1.69 -0.23
C LEU A 254 -17.62 -2.29 0.63
N ILE A 255 -17.04 -1.47 1.50
CA ILE A 255 -16.01 -1.90 2.46
C ILE A 255 -16.59 -2.94 3.42
N LEU A 256 -17.77 -2.67 3.99
CA LEU A 256 -18.43 -3.57 4.92
C LEU A 256 -18.80 -4.90 4.27
N ASP A 257 -19.33 -4.88 3.05
CA ASP A 257 -19.66 -6.09 2.30
C ASP A 257 -18.43 -6.99 2.11
N LYS A 258 -17.29 -6.43 1.68
CA LYS A 258 -16.03 -7.19 1.52
C LYS A 258 -15.46 -7.71 2.84
N LEU A 259 -15.49 -6.90 3.89
CA LEU A 259 -14.98 -7.31 5.20
C LEU A 259 -15.83 -8.43 5.81
N ILE A 260 -17.16 -8.29 5.78
CA ILE A 260 -18.11 -9.26 6.36
C ILE A 260 -18.15 -10.53 5.52
N SER A 261 -18.09 -10.45 4.18
CA SER A 261 -18.09 -11.64 3.31
C SER A 261 -16.80 -12.46 3.39
N CYS A 262 -15.70 -11.89 3.90
CA CYS A 262 -14.39 -12.55 3.93
C CYS A 262 -13.90 -12.96 5.34
N CYS A 263 -13.28 -12.05 6.10
CA CYS A 263 -12.52 -12.42 7.33
C CYS A 263 -13.10 -11.82 8.63
N TYR A 264 -14.05 -10.88 8.52
CA TYR A 264 -14.50 -10.05 9.63
C TYR A 264 -15.97 -10.31 10.04
N ARG A 265 -16.57 -11.44 9.63
CA ARG A 265 -17.84 -11.95 10.18
C ARG A 265 -17.68 -12.47 11.62
N ARG A 266 -17.31 -11.59 12.54
CA ARG A 266 -17.02 -11.91 13.95
C ARG A 266 -17.81 -11.00 14.88
N LYS A 267 -18.35 -11.57 15.96
CA LYS A 267 -19.16 -10.87 16.97
C LYS A 267 -18.52 -9.55 17.46
N ARG A 268 -17.21 -9.56 17.81
CA ARG A 268 -16.49 -8.36 18.29
C ARG A 268 -16.45 -7.23 17.26
N PHE A 269 -16.18 -7.54 16.00
CA PHE A 269 -16.08 -6.55 14.93
C PHE A 269 -17.44 -5.94 14.58
N LEU A 270 -18.47 -6.79 14.46
CA LEU A 270 -19.82 -6.31 14.21
C LEU A 270 -20.28 -5.38 15.34
N LEU A 271 -20.08 -5.78 16.61
CA LEU A 271 -20.41 -4.93 17.76
C LEU A 271 -19.68 -3.58 17.75
N SER A 272 -18.43 -3.50 17.26
CA SER A 272 -17.74 -2.21 17.12
C SER A 272 -18.36 -1.29 16.06
N ILE A 273 -18.94 -1.85 15.00
CA ILE A 273 -19.54 -1.08 13.90
C ILE A 273 -20.99 -0.69 14.18
N ASN A 274 -21.66 -1.37 15.13
CA ASN A 274 -23.04 -1.05 15.52
C ASN A 274 -23.25 0.44 15.87
N LYS A 275 -22.20 1.10 16.37
CA LYS A 275 -22.23 2.52 16.74
C LYS A 275 -22.08 3.48 15.56
N VAL A 276 -21.64 2.98 14.40
CA VAL A 276 -21.16 3.78 13.27
C VAL A 276 -22.17 3.77 12.12
N LEU A 277 -22.78 2.61 11.81
CA LEU A 277 -23.87 2.53 10.84
C LEU A 277 -24.72 1.27 11.05
N PRO A 278 -26.06 1.38 11.17
CA PRO A 278 -26.97 0.25 11.02
C PRO A 278 -27.12 -0.15 9.55
N ALA A 279 -26.02 -0.53 8.90
CA ALA A 279 -26.06 -1.05 7.54
C ALA A 279 -26.77 -2.40 7.55
N LEU A 280 -27.69 -2.59 6.62
CA LEU A 280 -28.55 -3.78 6.51
C LEU A 280 -27.73 -5.09 6.61
N MET A 281 -26.57 -5.15 5.96
CA MET A 281 -25.63 -6.29 6.00
C MET A 281 -25.00 -6.52 7.38
N THR A 282 -24.65 -5.45 8.10
CA THR A 282 -24.12 -5.51 9.46
C THR A 282 -25.18 -6.02 10.43
N LEU A 283 -26.42 -5.52 10.29
CA LEU A 283 -27.55 -5.95 11.10
C LEU A 283 -27.88 -7.43 10.87
N CYS A 284 -27.85 -7.86 9.62
CA CYS A 284 -28.03 -9.26 9.20
C CYS A 284 -26.94 -10.18 9.79
N ALA A 285 -25.67 -9.79 9.68
CA ALA A 285 -24.55 -10.55 10.24
C ALA A 285 -24.61 -10.62 11.79
N MET A 286 -25.17 -9.61 12.46
CA MET A 286 -25.36 -9.62 13.92
C MET A 286 -26.42 -10.61 14.36
N LEU A 287 -27.55 -10.70 13.65
CA LEU A 287 -28.59 -11.69 13.92
C LEU A 287 -28.08 -13.10 13.65
N ASP A 288 -27.40 -13.32 12.53
CA ASP A 288 -26.81 -14.60 12.17
C ASP A 288 -25.85 -15.16 13.23
N LEU A 289 -25.11 -14.29 13.91
CA LEU A 289 -24.10 -14.69 14.90
C LEU A 289 -24.61 -14.64 16.35
N ASN A 290 -25.90 -14.37 16.59
CA ASN A 290 -26.43 -14.08 17.93
C ASN A 290 -25.55 -13.05 18.67
N ALA A 291 -25.09 -12.02 17.95
CA ALA A 291 -24.10 -11.08 18.45
C ALA A 291 -24.66 -10.12 19.51
N LEU A 292 -25.99 -9.96 19.57
CA LEU A 292 -26.67 -9.05 20.48
C LEU A 292 -27.05 -9.78 21.78
N GLU A 293 -26.54 -9.28 22.90
CA GLU A 293 -26.84 -9.85 24.22
C GLU A 293 -28.17 -9.31 24.78
N ASN A 294 -28.53 -8.07 24.43
CA ASN A 294 -29.75 -7.39 24.84
C ASN A 294 -30.90 -7.63 23.86
N HIS A 295 -31.99 -8.22 24.37
CA HIS A 295 -33.17 -8.58 23.59
C HIS A 295 -33.95 -7.37 23.03
N ALA A 296 -33.89 -6.21 23.69
CA ALA A 296 -34.54 -5.00 23.19
C ALA A 296 -33.88 -4.47 21.90
N ASN A 297 -32.54 -4.52 21.83
CA ASN A 297 -31.78 -4.12 20.65
C ASN A 297 -32.00 -5.08 19.48
N GLU A 298 -32.18 -6.38 19.79
CA GLU A 298 -32.49 -7.42 18.82
C GLU A 298 -33.85 -7.17 18.16
N LEU A 299 -34.89 -6.88 18.94
CA LEU A 299 -36.23 -6.56 18.43
C LEU A 299 -36.25 -5.27 17.61
N GLN A 300 -35.51 -4.24 18.03
CA GLN A 300 -35.39 -2.99 17.28
C GLN A 300 -34.70 -3.22 15.92
N LEU A 301 -33.67 -4.08 15.89
CA LEU A 301 -32.96 -4.45 14.67
C LEU A 301 -33.85 -5.24 13.71
N ILE A 302 -34.60 -6.22 14.23
CA ILE A 302 -35.58 -7.00 13.45
C ILE A 302 -36.63 -6.07 12.83
N SER A 303 -37.17 -5.14 13.61
CA SER A 303 -38.09 -4.11 13.11
C SER A 303 -37.48 -3.25 12.00
N THR A 304 -36.20 -2.90 12.13
CA THR A 304 -35.45 -2.12 11.13
C THR A 304 -35.19 -2.91 9.84
N LEU A 305 -34.98 -4.22 9.92
CA LEU A 305 -34.84 -5.08 8.74
C LEU A 305 -36.19 -5.28 8.04
N GLN A 306 -37.25 -5.51 8.82
CA GLN A 306 -38.61 -5.73 8.31
C GLN A 306 -39.23 -4.48 7.68
N SER A 307 -38.74 -3.27 8.01
CA SER A 307 -39.24 -2.02 7.43
C SER A 307 -38.84 -1.79 5.98
N THR A 308 -37.88 -2.56 5.43
CA THR A 308 -37.45 -2.48 4.03
C THR A 308 -37.70 -3.78 3.30
N SER A 309 -38.09 -3.72 2.01
CA SER A 309 -38.35 -4.91 1.19
C SER A 309 -37.11 -5.80 1.00
N MET A 310 -35.92 -5.18 0.93
CA MET A 310 -34.64 -5.88 0.87
C MET A 310 -34.26 -6.51 2.22
N GLY A 311 -34.45 -5.79 3.33
CA GLY A 311 -34.18 -6.30 4.68
C GLY A 311 -35.09 -7.45 5.08
N LEU A 312 -36.36 -7.42 4.65
CA LEU A 312 -37.29 -8.52 4.89
C LEU A 312 -36.83 -9.81 4.19
N LYS A 313 -36.37 -9.72 2.93
CA LYS A 313 -35.84 -10.87 2.17
C LYS A 313 -34.61 -11.49 2.84
N ILE A 314 -33.66 -10.65 3.24
CA ILE A 314 -32.44 -11.14 3.89
C ILE A 314 -32.76 -11.72 5.27
N TYR A 315 -33.67 -11.09 6.02
CA TYR A 315 -34.16 -11.60 7.30
C TYR A 315 -34.81 -12.98 7.16
N THR A 316 -35.65 -13.19 6.13
CA THR A 316 -36.25 -14.50 5.86
C THR A 316 -35.20 -15.57 5.57
N GLU A 317 -34.19 -15.29 4.75
CA GLU A 317 -33.09 -16.22 4.46
C GLU A 317 -32.29 -16.58 5.73
N ILE A 318 -32.06 -15.61 6.62
CA ILE A 318 -31.41 -15.83 7.91
C ILE A 318 -32.23 -16.75 8.80
N CYS A 319 -33.54 -16.49 8.93
CA CYS A 319 -34.45 -17.33 9.70
C CYS A 319 -34.47 -18.77 9.18
N GLU A 320 -34.55 -18.96 7.86
CA GLU A 320 -34.49 -20.27 7.23
C GLU A 320 -33.17 -20.98 7.56
N ARG A 321 -32.04 -20.31 7.40
CA ARG A 321 -30.72 -20.88 7.67
C ARG A 321 -30.56 -21.26 9.15
N LEU A 322 -30.99 -20.40 10.08
CA LEU A 322 -30.96 -20.71 11.52
C LEU A 322 -31.88 -21.89 11.87
N ASN A 323 -33.03 -22.01 11.22
CA ASN A 323 -33.93 -23.16 11.39
C ASN A 323 -33.31 -24.45 10.84
N THR A 324 -32.61 -24.41 9.69
CA THR A 324 -31.87 -25.58 9.19
C THR A 324 -30.76 -26.02 10.14
N LEU A 325 -30.01 -25.09 10.73
CA LEU A 325 -28.97 -25.39 11.72
C LEU A 325 -29.55 -26.03 12.99
N LYS A 326 -30.70 -25.53 13.48
CA LYS A 326 -31.44 -26.16 14.59
C LYS A 326 -31.87 -27.57 14.24
N ALA A 327 -32.43 -27.79 13.05
CA ALA A 327 -32.86 -29.11 12.60
C ALA A 327 -31.69 -30.10 12.49
N ILE A 328 -30.50 -29.63 12.07
CA ILE A 328 -29.28 -30.44 12.02
C ILE A 328 -28.77 -30.75 13.44
N GLN A 329 -28.77 -29.78 14.36
CA GLN A 329 -28.40 -30.01 15.76
C GLN A 329 -29.35 -31.01 16.43
N GLN A 330 -30.67 -30.85 16.26
CA GLN A 330 -31.66 -31.79 16.81
C GLN A 330 -31.51 -33.21 16.24
N LYS A 331 -31.04 -33.35 15.00
CA LYS A 331 -30.70 -34.65 14.39
C LYS A 331 -29.34 -35.21 14.87
N GLY A 332 -28.41 -34.35 15.28
CA GLY A 332 -27.08 -34.73 15.78
C GLY A 332 -27.01 -35.03 17.30
N VAL A 333 -28.01 -34.65 18.08
CA VAL A 333 -28.08 -34.85 19.55
C VAL A 333 -28.27 -36.34 19.95
N GLY A 334 -28.31 -37.27 18.98
CA GLY A 334 -28.27 -38.71 19.25
C GLY A 334 -26.93 -39.27 19.74
N MET A 335 -25.84 -38.49 19.75
CA MET A 335 -24.55 -38.93 20.31
C MET A 335 -23.86 -37.80 21.09
N GLY A 336 -23.93 -37.87 22.43
CA GLY A 336 -22.87 -37.42 23.32
C GLY A 336 -22.76 -35.91 23.63
N MET A 337 -23.30 -35.52 24.78
CA MET A 337 -22.86 -34.44 25.68
C MET A 337 -22.86 -32.97 25.18
N GLY A 338 -23.81 -32.19 25.71
CA GLY A 338 -23.52 -30.86 26.28
C GLY A 338 -23.53 -29.63 25.35
N VAL A 339 -24.52 -29.47 24.47
CA VAL A 339 -24.67 -28.24 23.64
C VAL A 339 -26.07 -27.62 23.75
N ASP A 340 -26.61 -27.46 24.95
CA ASP A 340 -27.96 -26.92 25.17
C ASP A 340 -28.04 -25.38 25.29
N GLN A 341 -27.08 -24.61 24.75
CA GLN A 341 -27.05 -23.15 25.02
C GLN A 341 -26.89 -22.18 23.85
N PHE A 342 -26.82 -22.59 22.57
CA PHE A 342 -26.28 -21.68 21.55
C PHE A 342 -27.23 -21.12 20.49
N ILE A 343 -28.53 -21.41 20.48
CA ILE A 343 -29.43 -20.79 19.48
C ILE A 343 -30.71 -20.22 20.12
N ARG A 344 -30.74 -18.90 20.34
CA ARG A 344 -31.96 -18.17 20.78
C ARG A 344 -33.07 -18.27 19.72
N VAL A 345 -34.32 -18.15 20.15
CA VAL A 345 -35.50 -18.15 19.28
C VAL A 345 -35.68 -16.74 18.72
N ILE A 346 -35.36 -16.56 17.44
CA ILE A 346 -35.67 -15.32 16.72
C ILE A 346 -37.14 -15.38 16.26
N PRO A 347 -37.95 -14.32 16.46
CA PRO A 347 -39.36 -14.30 16.07
C PRO A 347 -39.54 -14.42 14.55
N ALA A 348 -40.57 -15.10 14.09
CA ALA A 348 -40.86 -15.25 12.66
C ALA A 348 -41.11 -13.88 11.99
N PRO A 349 -40.80 -13.72 10.68
CA PRO A 349 -41.15 -12.52 9.95
C PRO A 349 -42.64 -12.23 10.06
N THR A 350 -42.98 -11.03 10.50
CA THR A 350 -44.37 -10.56 10.49
C THR A 350 -44.79 -10.35 9.04
N GLN A 351 -45.89 -10.97 8.62
CA GLN A 351 -46.42 -10.75 7.27
C GLN A 351 -46.77 -9.27 7.11
N PRO A 352 -46.42 -8.62 5.98
CA PRO A 352 -46.86 -7.26 5.73
C PRO A 352 -48.40 -7.23 5.74
N PRO A 353 -49.02 -6.15 6.23
CA PRO A 353 -50.47 -6.03 6.23
C PRO A 353 -50.95 -6.17 4.78
N THR A 354 -51.73 -7.22 4.52
CA THR A 354 -52.44 -7.38 3.27
C THR A 354 -53.28 -6.12 3.08
N THR A 355 -52.95 -5.32 2.08
CA THR A 355 -53.80 -4.26 1.56
C THR A 355 -55.09 -4.92 1.10
N LYS A 356 -56.09 -4.91 1.96
CA LYS A 356 -57.48 -5.12 1.55
C LYS A 356 -57.90 -3.85 0.81
N THR A 357 -58.21 -4.06 -0.46
CA THR A 357 -58.84 -3.12 -1.40
C THR A 357 -59.98 -2.33 -0.80
#